data_AF-A0A383R5K9-F1
#
_entry.id   AF-A0A383R5K9-F1
#
_cell.length_a   1.000
_cell.length_b   1.000
_cell.length_c   1.000
_cell.angle_alpha   90.00
_cell.angle_beta   90.00
_cell.angle_gamma   90.00
#
_symmetry.space_group_name_H-M   'P 1'
#
loop_
_entity.id
_entity.type
_entity.pdbx_description
1 polymer ?
#
loop_
_entity_poly.entity_id
_entity_poly.type
_entity_poly.pdbx_seq_one_letter_code
_entity_poly.pdbx_strand_id
1 'polypeptide(L)'
;MQEEKVDYGSKACMQFSNEELWKYLITKFESNPAVAIRTLSDDDREIEITSSTPIQFICFDGEKQDLFISFNGNQTSIFVKDEEIMFIDENTKGIYTTSDTFGNVVYEGDLRNLSHVEILSLFADVISCFIGAVEVEIIEKEAPYNEENKQYKYYKPHIYEINVKNKNLDRKIKSFENITISY
;
A
#
# COMPACT_ATOMS: atom_id res chain seq x y z
N MET A 1 -25.47 13.90 -1.93
CA MET A 1 -25.47 12.44 -1.67
C MET A 1 -24.60 12.29 -0.44
N GLN A 2 -25.18 11.97 0.73
CA GLN A 2 -24.38 11.73 1.93
C GLN A 2 -23.64 10.41 1.68
N GLU A 3 -22.32 10.45 1.62
CA GLU A 3 -21.50 9.24 1.68
C GLU A 3 -21.81 8.54 3.01
N GLU A 4 -22.37 7.34 2.95
CA GLU A 4 -22.49 6.49 4.13
C GLU A 4 -21.06 6.24 4.64
N LYS A 5 -20.75 6.76 5.82
CA LYS A 5 -19.47 6.49 6.48
C LYS A 5 -19.36 4.99 6.71
N VAL A 6 -18.28 4.40 6.22
CA VAL A 6 -17.93 3.02 6.50
C VAL A 6 -17.58 2.91 7.99
N ASP A 7 -18.21 1.97 8.69
CA ASP A 7 -17.91 1.70 10.11
C ASP A 7 -17.37 0.28 10.28
N TYR A 8 -16.05 0.20 10.47
CA TYR A 8 -15.34 -1.04 10.74
C TYR A 8 -15.41 -1.48 12.21
N GLY A 9 -15.96 -0.66 13.11
CA GLY A 9 -16.06 -0.94 14.54
C GLY A 9 -14.70 -1.22 15.17
N SER A 10 -14.54 -2.38 15.81
CA SER A 10 -13.27 -2.84 16.38
C SER A 10 -12.41 -3.66 15.40
N LYS A 11 -12.93 -3.96 14.20
CA LYS A 11 -12.18 -4.70 13.18
C LYS A 11 -11.19 -3.78 12.48
N ALA A 12 -10.14 -4.39 11.94
CA ALA A 12 -9.20 -3.69 11.08
C ALA A 12 -9.86 -3.39 9.72
N CYS A 13 -9.59 -2.21 9.16
CA CYS A 13 -10.13 -1.77 7.87
C CYS A 13 -9.48 -2.46 6.64
N MET A 14 -8.41 -3.24 6.86
CA MET A 14 -7.65 -3.92 5.82
C MET A 14 -7.71 -5.45 5.93
N GLN A 15 -8.80 -5.99 6.47
CA GLN A 15 -9.07 -7.44 6.45
C GLN A 15 -9.87 -7.82 5.19
N PHE A 16 -9.15 -8.20 4.13
CA PHE A 16 -9.74 -8.58 2.86
C PHE A 16 -9.91 -10.09 2.72
N SER A 17 -10.99 -10.49 2.03
CA SER A 17 -11.14 -11.84 1.51
C SER A 17 -10.38 -12.04 0.19
N ASN A 18 -10.06 -13.28 -0.16
CA ASN A 18 -9.45 -13.61 -1.45
C ASN A 18 -10.31 -13.13 -2.64
N GLU A 19 -11.65 -13.18 -2.50
CA GLU A 19 -12.58 -12.69 -3.53
C GLU A 19 -12.45 -11.17 -3.73
N GLU A 20 -12.34 -10.40 -2.64
CA GLU A 20 -12.13 -8.95 -2.71
C GLU A 20 -10.78 -8.60 -3.34
N LEU A 21 -9.71 -9.27 -2.92
CA LEU A 21 -8.36 -9.10 -3.49
C LEU A 21 -8.38 -9.37 -4.99
N TRP A 22 -9.04 -10.45 -5.43
CA TRP A 22 -9.20 -10.74 -6.84
C TRP A 22 -9.94 -9.63 -7.59
N LYS A 23 -11.16 -9.35 -7.13
CA LYS A 23 -12.11 -8.49 -7.83
C LYS A 23 -11.69 -7.02 -7.86
N TYR A 24 -11.04 -6.53 -6.81
CA TYR A 24 -10.77 -5.10 -6.67
C TYR A 24 -9.30 -4.73 -6.82
N LEU A 25 -8.36 -5.68 -6.67
CA LEU A 25 -6.92 -5.43 -6.83
C LEU A 25 -6.32 -6.18 -8.03
N ILE A 26 -6.37 -7.52 -8.05
CA ILE A 26 -5.65 -8.34 -9.05
C ILE A 26 -6.14 -8.08 -10.47
N THR A 27 -7.46 -8.07 -10.69
CA THR A 27 -8.08 -7.84 -12.02
C THR A 27 -7.70 -6.50 -12.65
N LYS A 28 -7.22 -5.51 -11.87
CA LYS A 28 -6.72 -4.23 -12.40
C LYS A 28 -5.46 -4.38 -13.26
N PHE A 29 -4.73 -5.48 -13.10
CA PHE A 29 -3.44 -5.68 -13.75
C PHE A 29 -3.42 -6.83 -14.77
N GLU A 30 -4.47 -7.63 -14.89
CA GLU A 30 -4.51 -8.81 -15.79
C GLU A 30 -4.22 -8.51 -17.26
N SER A 31 -4.59 -7.30 -17.72
CA SER A 31 -4.35 -6.88 -19.11
C SER A 31 -2.96 -6.26 -19.34
N ASN A 32 -2.16 -6.09 -18.28
CA ASN A 32 -0.84 -5.49 -18.38
C ASN A 32 0.24 -6.56 -18.58
N PRO A 33 0.84 -6.69 -19.79
CA PRO A 33 1.83 -7.72 -20.07
C PRO A 33 3.16 -7.54 -19.31
N ALA A 34 3.38 -6.38 -18.68
CA ALA A 34 4.55 -6.14 -17.83
C ALA A 34 4.37 -6.64 -16.39
N VAL A 35 3.16 -7.07 -16.01
CA VAL A 35 2.83 -7.58 -14.68
C VAL A 35 2.74 -9.10 -14.72
N ALA A 36 3.40 -9.75 -13.78
CA ALA A 36 3.29 -11.19 -13.55
C ALA A 36 2.82 -11.41 -12.11
N ILE A 37 1.62 -11.95 -11.96
CA ILE A 37 0.96 -12.05 -10.64
C ILE A 37 1.22 -13.41 -10.02
N ARG A 38 1.60 -13.41 -8.74
CA ARG A 38 1.65 -14.59 -7.88
C ARG A 38 1.01 -14.28 -6.54
N THR A 39 0.27 -15.25 -6.00
CA THR A 39 -0.46 -15.12 -4.73
C THR A 39 0.09 -16.13 -3.74
N LEU A 40 0.54 -15.69 -2.58
CA LEU A 40 1.21 -16.53 -1.59
C LEU A 40 0.50 -16.49 -0.22
N SER A 41 0.57 -17.60 0.53
CA SER A 41 0.18 -17.68 1.94
C SER A 41 1.27 -17.14 2.88
N ASP A 42 1.02 -17.19 4.20
CA ASP A 42 1.95 -16.74 5.26
C ASP A 42 3.28 -17.50 5.29
N ASP A 43 3.29 -18.73 4.80
CA ASP A 43 4.47 -19.59 4.69
C ASP A 43 5.07 -19.64 3.28
N ASP A 44 4.87 -18.58 2.50
CA ASP A 44 5.41 -18.36 1.15
C ASP A 44 5.00 -19.41 0.10
N ARG A 45 3.97 -20.21 0.37
CA ARG A 45 3.43 -21.16 -0.60
C ARG A 45 2.50 -20.46 -1.57
N GLU A 46 2.66 -20.78 -2.85
CA GLU A 46 1.75 -20.32 -3.88
C GLU A 46 0.36 -20.95 -3.70
N ILE A 47 -0.66 -20.11 -3.71
CA ILE A 47 -2.05 -20.51 -3.51
C ILE A 47 -2.94 -19.93 -4.60
N GLU A 48 -3.93 -20.70 -5.04
CA GLU A 48 -4.95 -20.21 -5.97
C GLU A 48 -5.91 -19.24 -5.27
N ILE A 49 -6.48 -18.29 -6.02
CA ILE A 49 -7.48 -17.33 -5.52
C ILE A 49 -8.71 -18.02 -4.91
N THR A 50 -9.09 -19.17 -5.46
CA THR A 50 -10.23 -19.99 -5.01
C THR A 50 -9.91 -20.80 -3.75
N SER A 51 -8.65 -20.78 -3.28
CA SER A 51 -8.24 -21.44 -2.05
C SER A 51 -8.96 -20.85 -0.84
N SER A 52 -9.24 -21.69 0.15
CA SER A 52 -9.70 -21.25 1.47
C SER A 52 -8.57 -20.70 2.34
N THR A 53 -7.31 -20.92 1.96
CA THR A 53 -6.15 -20.32 2.61
C THR A 53 -6.12 -18.82 2.30
N PRO A 54 -6.03 -17.93 3.30
CA PRO A 54 -5.92 -16.49 3.07
C PRO A 54 -4.66 -16.13 2.29
N ILE A 55 -4.80 -15.25 1.30
CA ILE A 55 -3.67 -14.62 0.63
C ILE A 55 -3.03 -13.60 1.58
N GLN A 56 -1.73 -13.74 1.79
CA GLN A 56 -0.92 -12.84 2.60
C GLN A 56 -0.01 -11.96 1.75
N PHE A 57 0.42 -12.46 0.59
CA PHE A 57 1.25 -11.71 -0.34
C PHE A 57 0.72 -11.79 -1.77
N ILE A 58 0.85 -10.68 -2.50
CA ILE A 58 0.63 -10.65 -3.95
C ILE A 58 1.85 -10.00 -4.60
N CYS A 59 2.59 -10.78 -5.39
CA CYS A 59 3.72 -10.28 -6.19
C CYS A 59 3.20 -9.81 -7.55
N PHE A 60 3.75 -8.72 -8.07
CA PHE A 60 3.38 -8.12 -9.35
C PHE A 60 4.47 -8.25 -10.43
N ASP A 61 5.62 -8.81 -10.08
CA ASP A 61 6.75 -9.07 -10.98
C ASP A 61 7.22 -10.54 -10.97
N GLY A 62 6.31 -11.44 -10.57
CA GLY A 62 6.48 -12.88 -10.62
C GLY A 62 7.51 -13.40 -9.62
N GLU A 63 8.47 -14.18 -10.11
CA GLU A 63 9.53 -14.80 -9.29
C GLU A 63 10.56 -13.81 -8.75
N LYS A 64 10.61 -12.58 -9.27
CA LYS A 64 11.55 -11.56 -8.80
C LYS A 64 11.20 -11.08 -7.39
N GLN A 65 9.89 -10.93 -7.13
CA GLN A 65 9.37 -10.42 -5.87
C GLN A 65 9.98 -9.08 -5.45
N ASP A 66 10.38 -8.24 -6.42
CA ASP A 66 10.85 -6.88 -6.16
C ASP A 66 9.68 -5.89 -6.09
N LEU A 67 8.46 -6.30 -6.47
CA LEU A 67 7.25 -5.49 -6.32
C LEU A 67 6.12 -6.38 -5.79
N PHE A 68 5.79 -6.25 -4.52
CA PHE A 68 4.74 -7.04 -3.90
C PHE A 68 4.00 -6.27 -2.80
N ILE A 69 2.81 -6.73 -2.47
CA ILE A 69 2.02 -6.24 -1.34
C ILE A 69 1.86 -7.35 -0.31
N SER A 70 1.97 -7.00 0.96
CA SER A 70 1.78 -7.89 2.12
C SER A 70 0.64 -7.38 2.99
N PHE A 71 -0.25 -8.27 3.40
CA PHE A 71 -1.40 -7.96 4.25
C PHE A 71 -1.18 -8.53 5.66
N ASN A 72 -1.24 -7.69 6.68
CA ASN A 72 -1.07 -8.09 8.08
C ASN A 72 -2.18 -7.51 8.99
N GLY A 73 -3.43 -7.55 8.50
CA GLY A 73 -4.64 -7.15 9.23
C GLY A 73 -4.72 -5.65 9.54
N ASN A 74 -3.92 -5.18 10.50
CA ASN A 74 -3.83 -3.77 10.92
C ASN A 74 -2.81 -2.97 10.11
N GLN A 75 -1.92 -3.64 9.39
CA GLN A 75 -0.95 -3.03 8.49
C GLN A 75 -1.00 -3.75 7.15
N THR A 76 -0.92 -2.99 6.07
CA THR A 76 -0.61 -3.49 4.73
C THR A 76 0.64 -2.78 4.24
N SER A 77 1.57 -3.50 3.63
CA SER A 77 2.81 -2.91 3.13
C SER A 77 2.98 -3.21 1.65
N ILE A 78 3.35 -2.20 0.86
CA ILE A 78 3.81 -2.37 -0.52
C ILE A 78 5.33 -2.27 -0.50
N PHE A 79 5.99 -3.32 -0.94
CA PHE A 79 7.44 -3.39 -1.08
C PHE A 79 7.82 -3.15 -2.53
N VAL A 80 8.80 -2.28 -2.74
CA VAL A 80 9.42 -2.04 -4.02
C VAL A 80 10.93 -2.01 -3.87
N LYS A 81 11.62 -3.02 -4.41
CA LYS A 81 13.05 -3.25 -4.16
C LYS A 81 13.30 -3.37 -2.65
N ASP A 82 14.18 -2.54 -2.11
CA ASP A 82 14.52 -2.50 -0.69
C ASP A 82 13.64 -1.52 0.12
N GLU A 83 12.67 -0.88 -0.52
CA GLU A 83 11.82 0.14 0.09
C GLU A 83 10.44 -0.40 0.51
N GLU A 84 9.93 0.07 1.65
CA GLU A 84 8.62 -0.28 2.19
C GLU A 84 7.69 0.94 2.28
N ILE A 85 6.48 0.81 1.74
CA ILE A 85 5.38 1.76 1.90
C ILE A 85 4.32 1.14 2.81
N MET A 86 4.18 1.68 4.01
CA MET A 86 3.30 1.20 5.06
C MET A 86 1.95 1.92 5.06
N PHE A 87 0.87 1.14 5.08
CA PHE A 87 -0.49 1.56 5.31
C PHE A 87 -0.92 0.98 6.65
N ILE A 88 -1.28 1.83 7.61
CA ILE A 88 -1.53 1.42 8.99
C ILE A 88 -2.93 1.88 9.39
N ASP A 89 -3.72 0.97 9.94
CA ASP A 89 -5.05 1.26 10.47
C ASP A 89 -4.97 2.32 11.58
N GLU A 90 -5.77 3.37 11.49
CA GLU A 90 -5.76 4.51 12.43
C GLU A 90 -5.91 4.07 13.89
N ASN A 91 -6.68 3.01 14.17
CA ASN A 91 -6.87 2.50 15.52
C ASN A 91 -5.58 1.92 16.13
N THR A 92 -4.59 1.60 15.30
CA THR A 92 -3.33 1.00 15.73
C THR A 92 -2.12 1.92 15.50
N LYS A 93 -2.22 2.96 14.67
CA LYS A 93 -1.12 3.93 14.49
C LYS A 93 -0.56 4.49 15.80
N GLY A 94 -1.40 4.64 16.82
CA GLY A 94 -1.00 5.12 18.15
C GLY A 94 -0.04 4.22 18.94
N ILE A 95 0.22 2.98 18.50
CA ILE A 95 1.20 2.07 19.11
C ILE A 95 2.51 1.94 18.33
N TYR A 96 2.58 2.45 17.09
CA TYR A 96 3.80 2.43 16.29
C TYR A 96 4.80 3.46 16.81
N THR A 97 6.04 3.03 16.98
CA THR A 97 7.16 3.84 17.43
C THR A 97 7.99 4.37 16.26
N THR A 98 8.83 5.34 16.54
CA THR A 98 9.81 5.85 15.55
C THR A 98 10.69 4.73 15.01
N SER A 99 11.02 3.71 15.80
CA SER A 99 11.81 2.57 15.30
C SER A 99 11.01 1.64 14.38
N ASP A 100 9.69 1.55 14.54
CA ASP A 100 8.84 0.72 13.67
C ASP A 100 8.63 1.36 12.29
N THR A 101 8.73 2.69 12.21
CA THR A 101 8.53 3.46 10.98
C THR A 101 9.83 4.00 10.37
N PHE A 102 10.97 3.80 11.02
CA PHE A 102 12.25 4.36 10.60
C PHE A 102 12.67 3.82 9.23
N GLY A 103 12.87 4.72 8.27
CA GLY A 103 13.27 4.36 6.90
C GLY A 103 12.11 3.91 6.01
N ASN A 104 10.89 3.84 6.53
CA ASN A 104 9.71 3.41 5.78
C ASN A 104 8.83 4.61 5.39
N VAL A 105 8.17 4.51 4.23
CA VAL A 105 7.17 5.50 3.81
C VAL A 105 5.85 5.20 4.51
N VAL A 106 5.43 6.04 5.44
CA VAL A 106 4.12 5.86 6.12
C VAL A 106 3.05 6.69 5.41
N TYR A 107 1.97 6.04 4.97
CA TYR A 107 0.80 6.71 4.44
C TYR A 107 -0.04 7.34 5.56
N GLU A 108 -0.37 8.62 5.43
CA GLU A 108 -1.03 9.43 6.47
C GLU A 108 -2.51 9.75 6.20
N GLY A 109 -3.07 9.23 5.11
CA GLY A 109 -4.51 9.30 4.88
C GLY A 109 -5.34 8.50 5.86
N ASP A 110 -6.64 8.81 5.94
CA ASP A 110 -7.59 8.14 6.84
C ASP A 110 -8.23 6.91 6.16
N LEU A 111 -7.63 5.74 6.36
CA LEU A 111 -8.06 4.49 5.72
C LEU A 111 -9.43 4.03 6.22
N ARG A 112 -9.75 4.27 7.50
CA ARG A 112 -11.06 3.88 8.07
C ARG A 112 -12.25 4.64 7.49
N ASN A 113 -12.03 5.75 6.80
CA ASN A 113 -13.09 6.44 6.06
C ASN A 113 -13.37 5.85 4.67
N LEU A 114 -12.53 4.92 4.21
CA LEU A 114 -12.63 4.29 2.90
C LEU A 114 -13.23 2.89 3.00
N SER A 115 -14.03 2.49 2.02
CA SER A 115 -14.47 1.10 1.85
C SER A 115 -13.32 0.19 1.41
N HIS A 116 -13.49 -1.14 1.53
CA HIS A 116 -12.48 -2.08 1.01
C HIS A 116 -12.20 -1.87 -0.48
N VAL A 117 -13.21 -1.49 -1.27
CA VAL A 117 -13.03 -1.22 -2.71
C VAL A 117 -12.13 -0.01 -2.93
N GLU A 118 -12.31 1.05 -2.15
CA GLU A 118 -11.50 2.27 -2.24
C GLU A 118 -10.08 2.04 -1.74
N ILE A 119 -9.90 1.31 -0.63
CA ILE A 119 -8.57 0.95 -0.12
C ILE A 119 -7.80 0.08 -1.13
N LEU A 120 -8.44 -0.96 -1.69
CA LEU A 120 -7.80 -1.82 -2.69
C LEU A 120 -7.52 -1.05 -4.00
N SER A 121 -8.37 -0.08 -4.36
CA SER A 121 -8.12 0.81 -5.50
C SER A 121 -6.94 1.76 -5.25
N LEU A 122 -6.81 2.28 -4.03
CA LEU A 122 -5.64 3.06 -3.59
C LEU A 122 -4.36 2.22 -3.71
N PHE A 123 -4.37 0.97 -3.24
CA PHE A 123 -3.20 0.09 -3.37
C PHE A 123 -2.87 -0.18 -4.84
N ALA A 124 -3.88 -0.47 -5.68
CA ALA A 124 -3.68 -0.67 -7.11
C ALA A 124 -3.05 0.58 -7.76
N ASP A 125 -3.52 1.77 -7.38
CA ASP A 125 -3.01 3.04 -7.86
C ASP A 125 -1.55 3.28 -7.46
N VAL A 126 -1.17 2.95 -6.22
CA VAL A 126 0.22 3.05 -5.75
C VAL A 126 1.10 2.03 -6.48
N ILE A 127 0.71 0.75 -6.53
CA ILE A 127 1.44 -0.33 -7.23
C ILE A 127 1.67 0.03 -8.70
N SER A 128 0.67 0.62 -9.36
CA SER A 128 0.77 1.02 -10.78
C SER A 128 1.91 2.00 -11.06
N CYS A 129 2.32 2.80 -10.08
CA CYS A 129 3.43 3.74 -10.20
C CYS A 129 4.79 3.04 -10.26
N PHE A 130 4.88 1.80 -9.78
CA PHE A 130 6.13 1.05 -9.65
C PHE A 130 6.31 -0.07 -10.69
N ILE A 131 5.32 -0.29 -11.57
CA ILE A 131 5.42 -1.32 -12.61
C ILE A 131 6.60 -1.00 -13.53
N GLY A 132 7.55 -1.94 -13.61
CA GLY A 132 8.77 -1.78 -14.41
C GLY A 132 9.80 -0.83 -13.81
N ALA A 133 9.69 -0.51 -12.52
CA ALA A 133 10.70 0.26 -11.79
C ALA A 133 12.07 -0.42 -11.85
N VAL A 134 13.10 0.39 -12.08
CA VAL A 134 14.51 0.00 -12.09
C VAL A 134 15.22 0.55 -10.85
N GLU A 135 14.81 1.74 -10.40
CA GLU A 135 15.40 2.44 -9.26
C GLU A 135 14.29 3.29 -8.61
N VAL A 136 14.33 3.36 -7.28
CA VAL A 136 13.40 4.14 -6.46
C VAL A 136 14.23 5.00 -5.52
N GLU A 137 13.94 6.28 -5.47
CA GLU A 137 14.56 7.23 -4.55
C GLU A 137 13.46 7.90 -3.73
N ILE A 138 13.60 7.89 -2.41
CA ILE A 138 12.65 8.50 -1.48
C ILE A 138 13.29 9.72 -0.84
N ILE A 139 12.60 10.84 -0.93
CA ILE A 139 12.94 12.08 -0.23
C ILE A 139 11.91 12.29 0.85
N GLU A 140 12.35 12.25 2.11
CA GLU A 140 11.53 12.46 3.28
C GLU A 140 11.67 13.91 3.80
N LYS A 141 10.54 14.52 4.16
CA LYS A 141 10.49 15.86 4.78
C LYS A 141 9.53 15.81 5.97
N GLU A 142 9.90 16.39 7.11
CA GLU A 142 8.98 16.49 8.25
C GLU A 142 7.70 17.23 7.84
N ALA A 143 6.54 16.65 8.12
CA ALA A 143 5.27 17.30 7.82
C ALA A 143 5.12 18.55 8.72
N PRO A 144 4.61 19.68 8.19
CA PRO A 144 4.40 20.87 9.00
C PRO A 144 3.45 20.55 10.17
N TYR A 145 3.77 21.05 11.36
CA TYR A 145 2.85 20.94 12.51
C TYR A 145 1.54 21.66 12.18
N ASN A 146 0.43 20.95 12.15
CA ASN A 146 -0.93 21.51 12.24
C ASN A 146 -1.73 20.67 13.26
N GLU A 147 -2.80 21.24 13.81
CA GLU A 147 -3.70 20.52 14.72
C GLU A 147 -4.46 19.37 14.00
N GLU A 148 -4.45 19.36 12.66
CA GLU A 148 -5.07 18.34 11.80
C GLU A 148 -4.18 17.12 11.53
N ASN A 149 -2.85 17.27 11.61
CA ASN A 149 -1.87 16.19 11.50
C ASN A 149 -1.97 15.45 12.81
N LYS A 150 -2.56 14.26 12.76
CA LYS A 150 -2.67 13.33 13.86
C LYS A 150 -1.27 13.15 14.46
N GLN A 151 -0.97 13.87 15.54
CA GLN A 151 0.28 13.67 16.25
C GLN A 151 0.18 12.33 16.94
N TYR A 152 0.78 11.31 16.33
CA TYR A 152 0.95 10.03 16.98
C TYR A 152 1.94 10.20 18.11
N LYS A 153 1.66 9.53 19.22
CA LYS A 153 2.43 9.72 20.46
C LYS A 153 3.91 9.33 20.32
N TYR A 154 4.24 8.47 19.35
CA TYR A 154 5.55 7.80 19.29
C TYR A 154 6.26 7.90 17.93
N TYR A 155 5.68 8.52 16.90
CA TYR A 155 6.37 8.90 15.66
C TYR A 155 5.78 10.17 15.06
N LYS A 156 6.56 10.86 14.21
CA LYS A 156 6.14 12.07 13.52
C LYS A 156 5.71 11.74 12.08
N PRO A 157 4.61 12.35 11.58
CA PRO A 157 4.25 12.23 10.17
C PRO A 157 5.25 12.97 9.29
N HIS A 158 5.46 12.45 8.07
CA HIS A 158 6.33 13.04 7.06
C HIS A 158 5.59 13.19 5.73
N ILE A 159 6.10 14.08 4.88
CA ILE A 159 5.74 14.20 3.48
C ILE A 159 6.84 13.50 2.67
N TYR A 160 6.44 12.67 1.72
CA TYR A 160 7.35 11.88 0.90
C TYR A 160 7.25 12.27 -0.58
N GLU A 161 8.39 12.49 -1.19
CA GLU A 161 8.55 12.58 -2.65
C GLU A 161 9.30 11.33 -3.12
N ILE A 162 8.62 10.49 -3.90
CA ILE A 162 9.17 9.25 -4.44
C ILE A 162 9.46 9.44 -5.92
N ASN A 163 10.72 9.28 -6.30
CA ASN A 163 11.16 9.31 -7.69
C ASN A 163 11.40 7.88 -8.17
N VAL A 164 10.59 7.44 -9.13
CA VAL A 164 10.70 6.13 -9.76
C VAL A 164 11.33 6.30 -11.12
N LYS A 165 12.42 5.57 -11.35
CA LYS A 165 13.03 5.44 -12.66
C LYS A 165 12.55 4.14 -13.28
N ASN A 166 11.91 4.24 -14.44
CA ASN A 166 11.54 3.09 -15.24
C ASN A 166 11.94 3.33 -16.71
N LYS A 167 11.57 2.41 -17.59
CA LYS A 167 11.88 2.51 -19.03
C LYS A 167 10.85 3.31 -19.82
N ASN A 168 9.83 3.88 -19.16
CA ASN A 168 8.79 4.67 -19.83
C ASN A 168 9.37 6.02 -20.24
N LEU A 169 8.99 6.49 -21.43
CA LEU A 169 9.48 7.76 -21.99
C LEU A 169 8.75 8.98 -21.41
N ASP A 170 7.49 8.80 -21.00
CA ASP A 170 6.64 9.85 -20.47
C ASP A 170 6.56 9.78 -18.94
N ARG A 171 7.12 10.78 -18.27
CA ARG A 171 7.06 10.91 -16.82
C ARG A 171 5.68 11.40 -16.38
N LYS A 172 5.07 10.70 -15.44
CA LYS A 172 3.80 11.02 -14.79
C LYS A 172 4.03 11.38 -13.33
N ILE A 173 3.08 12.08 -12.76
CA ILE A 173 3.06 12.42 -11.34
C ILE A 173 1.70 12.01 -10.80
N LYS A 174 1.70 11.30 -9.68
CA LYS A 174 0.50 10.97 -8.93
C LYS A 174 0.69 11.35 -7.48
N SER A 175 -0.25 12.13 -6.96
CA SER A 175 -0.27 12.54 -5.56
C SER A 175 -1.35 11.79 -4.82
N PHE A 176 -0.98 11.32 -3.65
CA PHE A 176 -1.84 10.82 -2.59
C PHE A 176 -1.75 11.82 -1.42
N GLU A 177 -2.27 11.47 -0.25
CA GLU A 177 -2.34 12.37 0.93
C GLU A 177 -1.00 13.04 1.27
N ASN A 178 -0.02 12.27 1.75
CA ASN A 178 1.31 12.77 2.11
C ASN A 178 2.43 12.22 1.21
N ILE A 179 2.07 11.53 0.12
CA ILE A 179 3.02 10.86 -0.78
C ILE A 179 2.81 11.40 -2.20
N THR A 180 3.87 11.88 -2.84
CA THR A 180 3.87 12.22 -4.27
C THR A 180 4.84 11.32 -4.99
N ILE A 181 4.37 10.59 -6.00
CA ILE A 181 5.17 9.66 -6.79
C ILE A 181 5.34 10.21 -8.20
N SER A 182 6.59 10.37 -8.63
CA SER A 182 6.97 10.75 -9.99
C SER A 182 7.58 9.54 -10.69
N TYR A 183 6.92 9.01 -11.73
CA TYR A 183 7.23 7.72 -12.35
C TYR A 183 7.10 7.75 -13.87
#